data_AF-A0A4Q5R377-F1
#
_entry.id   AF-A0A4Q5R377-F1
#
_cell.length_a   1.000
_cell.length_b   1.000
_cell.length_c   1.000
_cell.angle_alpha   90.00
_cell.angle_beta   90.00
_cell.angle_gamma   90.00
#
_symmetry.space_group_name_H-M   'P 1'
#
loop_
_entity.id
_entity.type
_entity.pdbx_description
1 polymer ?
#
loop_
_entity_poly.entity_id
_entity_poly.type
_entity_poly.pdbx_seq_one_letter_code
_entity_poly.pdbx_strand_id
1 'polypeptide(L)'
;MKRYFLILAAAILLSSCSRRSADLIVVNGQVYTVNNNFDVVEAFAVKDGKIVATGTTAQIQKAYDAAETVDAGGKPVYPGFIDGHAHFYGYGESLQAADLFGATSWQEVIRRLTEFAKTHPDGWLKGRGWDQNLWPGKQFPNNEALNKLFPDRPVIITRV
;
A
#
# COMPACT_ATOMS: atom_id res chain seq x y z
N MET A 1 45.71 -6.94 44.48
CA MET A 1 45.29 -7.65 43.25
C MET A 1 43.86 -8.19 43.30
N LYS A 2 43.44 -8.96 44.34
CA LYS A 2 42.06 -9.50 44.44
C LYS A 2 40.91 -8.46 44.45
N ARG A 3 41.08 -7.30 45.11
CA ARG A 3 40.04 -6.23 45.15
C ARG A 3 39.81 -5.54 43.80
N TYR A 4 40.87 -5.30 43.03
CA TYR A 4 40.75 -4.73 41.68
C TYR A 4 40.12 -5.72 40.69
N PHE A 5 40.39 -7.02 40.86
CA PHE A 5 39.75 -8.08 40.08
C PHE A 5 38.24 -8.18 40.35
N LEU A 6 37.81 -8.02 41.62
CA LEU A 6 36.40 -7.98 42.01
C LEU A 6 35.66 -6.74 41.48
N ILE A 7 36.31 -5.58 41.47
CA ILE A 7 35.72 -4.34 40.92
C ILE A 7 35.60 -4.43 39.39
N LEU A 8 36.61 -4.99 38.70
CA LEU A 8 36.57 -5.19 37.25
C LEU A 8 35.49 -6.21 36.85
N ALA A 9 35.33 -7.29 37.60
CA ALA A 9 34.26 -8.28 37.39
C ALA A 9 32.85 -7.68 37.60
N ALA A 10 32.68 -6.81 38.61
CA ALA A 10 31.41 -6.11 38.85
C ALA A 10 31.06 -5.09 37.74
N ALA A 11 32.05 -4.41 37.16
CA ALA A 11 31.84 -3.48 36.05
C ALA A 11 31.45 -4.18 34.73
N ILE A 12 31.97 -5.38 34.49
CA ILE A 12 31.60 -6.21 33.33
C ILE A 12 30.15 -6.73 33.46
N LEU A 13 29.70 -7.06 34.69
CA LEU A 13 28.34 -7.51 34.96
C LEU A 13 27.27 -6.40 34.78
N LEU A 14 27.63 -5.14 34.98
CA LEU A 14 26.71 -4.00 34.80
C LEU A 14 26.53 -3.57 33.33
N SER A 15 27.42 -4.01 32.43
CA SER A 15 27.38 -3.64 31.01
C SER A 15 26.46 -4.54 30.17
N SER A 16 25.88 -5.59 30.75
CA SER A 16 25.13 -6.62 30.01
C SER A 16 23.60 -6.40 29.94
N CYS A 17 23.09 -5.26 30.45
CA CYS A 17 21.64 -5.01 30.58
C CYS A 17 21.13 -3.77 29.81
N SER A 18 21.83 -3.29 28.78
CA SER A 18 21.27 -2.25 27.90
C SER A 18 20.43 -2.88 26.79
N ARG A 19 19.16 -2.48 26.68
CA ARG A 19 18.34 -2.80 25.51
C ARG A 19 18.92 -2.12 24.27
N ARG A 20 18.78 -2.76 23.11
CA ARG A 20 19.19 -2.18 21.83
C ARG A 20 18.12 -1.19 21.36
N SER A 21 18.50 -0.12 20.68
CA SER A 21 17.51 0.79 20.10
C SER A 21 16.82 0.18 18.87
N ALA A 22 15.54 0.41 18.71
CA ALA A 22 14.75 0.15 17.50
C ALA A 22 13.94 1.40 17.12
N ASP A 23 13.55 1.51 15.85
CA ASP A 23 12.65 2.59 15.42
C ASP A 23 11.19 2.19 15.70
N LEU A 24 10.86 0.93 15.41
CA LEU A 24 9.53 0.34 15.63
C LEU A 24 9.67 -1.06 16.22
N ILE A 25 8.80 -1.41 17.16
CA ILE A 25 8.47 -2.80 17.46
C ILE A 25 6.99 -3.06 17.20
N VAL A 26 6.68 -4.20 16.60
CA VAL A 26 5.31 -4.71 16.49
C VAL A 26 5.20 -5.90 17.42
N VAL A 27 4.17 -5.92 18.26
CA VAL A 27 3.96 -6.94 19.30
C VAL A 27 2.56 -7.53 19.23
N ASN A 28 2.33 -8.65 19.93
CA ASN A 28 1.02 -9.28 20.06
C ASN A 28 0.37 -9.54 18.69
N GLY A 29 1.13 -10.08 17.73
CA GLY A 29 0.64 -10.42 16.39
C GLY A 29 0.68 -11.92 16.12
N GLN A 30 0.15 -12.31 14.96
CA GLN A 30 0.47 -13.58 14.31
C GLN A 30 1.33 -13.25 13.09
N VAL A 31 2.62 -13.07 13.30
CA VAL A 31 3.57 -12.55 12.30
C VAL A 31 4.10 -13.70 11.45
N TYR A 32 3.67 -13.75 10.20
CA TYR A 32 4.13 -14.72 9.21
C TYR A 32 5.47 -14.24 8.63
N THR A 33 6.56 -14.88 9.04
CA THR A 33 7.91 -14.43 8.66
C THR A 33 8.30 -14.81 7.23
N VAL A 34 7.71 -15.91 6.72
CA VAL A 34 8.02 -16.49 5.41
C VAL A 34 9.52 -16.77 5.25
N ASN A 35 10.20 -17.07 6.36
CA ASN A 35 11.56 -17.57 6.37
C ASN A 35 11.59 -19.03 5.88
N ASN A 36 12.78 -19.66 5.85
CA ASN A 36 12.93 -21.05 5.38
C ASN A 36 12.06 -22.08 6.12
N ASN A 37 11.64 -21.76 7.35
CA ASN A 37 10.82 -22.63 8.19
C ASN A 37 9.33 -22.24 8.18
N PHE A 38 8.97 -21.13 7.52
CA PHE A 38 7.64 -20.51 7.57
C PHE A 38 7.16 -20.25 9.01
N ASP A 39 8.06 -19.78 9.87
CA ASP A 39 7.74 -19.52 11.27
C ASP A 39 6.65 -18.44 11.40
N VAL A 40 5.74 -18.67 12.36
CA VAL A 40 4.78 -17.66 12.83
C VAL A 40 5.20 -17.24 14.24
N VAL A 41 5.47 -15.95 14.43
CA VAL A 41 5.94 -15.39 15.70
C VAL A 41 4.98 -14.33 16.22
N GLU A 42 5.21 -13.83 17.43
CA GLU A 42 4.32 -12.83 18.03
C GLU A 42 4.76 -11.38 17.76
N ALA A 43 6.05 -11.17 17.51
CA ALA A 43 6.63 -9.83 17.49
C ALA A 43 7.89 -9.74 16.62
N PHE A 44 8.20 -8.51 16.21
CA PHE A 44 9.46 -8.17 15.56
C PHE A 44 9.91 -6.74 15.86
N ALA A 45 11.21 -6.48 15.68
CA ALA A 45 11.82 -5.16 15.82
C ALA A 45 12.37 -4.67 14.47
N VAL A 46 12.21 -3.39 14.19
CA VAL A 46 12.67 -2.71 12.98
C VAL A 46 13.70 -1.64 13.33
N LYS A 47 14.79 -1.61 12.59
CA LYS A 47 15.80 -0.54 12.61
C LYS A 47 16.22 -0.19 11.19
N ASP A 48 16.22 1.09 10.85
CA ASP A 48 16.60 1.62 9.53
C ASP A 48 15.85 0.92 8.37
N GLY A 49 14.54 0.69 8.57
CA GLY A 49 13.67 0.01 7.60
C GLY A 49 13.89 -1.50 7.45
N LYS A 50 14.72 -2.12 8.30
CA LYS A 50 14.99 -3.57 8.27
C LYS A 50 14.51 -4.26 9.53
N ILE A 51 13.99 -5.47 9.40
CA ILE A 51 13.70 -6.34 10.55
C ILE A 51 15.04 -6.82 11.14
N VAL A 52 15.29 -6.50 12.40
CA VAL A 52 16.54 -6.84 13.12
C VAL A 52 16.36 -7.97 14.13
N ALA A 53 15.13 -8.29 14.49
CA ALA A 53 14.80 -9.45 15.31
C ALA A 53 13.32 -9.84 15.16
N THR A 54 13.04 -11.12 15.37
CA THR A 54 11.70 -11.72 15.47
C THR A 54 11.65 -12.61 16.72
N GLY A 55 10.46 -12.83 17.28
CA GLY A 55 10.30 -13.70 18.46
C GLY A 55 8.97 -13.52 19.17
N THR A 56 8.92 -13.92 20.45
CA THR A 56 7.76 -13.63 21.31
C THR A 56 7.70 -12.15 21.67
N THR A 57 6.53 -11.67 22.07
CA THR A 57 6.35 -10.28 22.52
C THR A 57 7.31 -9.93 23.65
N ALA A 58 7.42 -10.83 24.64
CA ALA A 58 8.30 -10.63 25.79
C ALA A 58 9.79 -10.60 25.40
N GLN A 59 10.21 -11.43 24.44
CA GLN A 59 11.60 -11.44 23.96
C GLN A 59 11.96 -10.11 23.30
N ILE A 60 11.10 -9.60 22.41
CA ILE A 60 11.35 -8.35 21.69
C ILE A 60 11.35 -7.15 22.64
N GLN A 61 10.35 -7.03 23.53
CA GLN A 61 10.26 -5.93 24.50
C GLN A 61 11.41 -5.91 25.52
N LYS A 62 11.94 -7.09 25.87
CA LYS A 62 13.11 -7.21 26.75
C LYS A 62 14.40 -6.82 26.04
N ALA A 63 14.54 -7.14 24.76
CA ALA A 63 15.78 -6.94 24.00
C ALA A 63 15.91 -5.53 23.40
N TYR A 64 14.78 -4.87 23.10
CA TYR A 64 14.75 -3.59 22.40
C TYR A 64 14.03 -2.48 23.17
N ASP A 65 14.51 -1.26 23.00
CA ASP A 65 13.84 -0.02 23.35
C ASP A 65 13.51 0.70 22.05
N ALA A 66 12.23 1.00 21.80
CA ALA A 66 11.75 1.43 20.50
C ALA A 66 11.15 2.84 20.56
N ALA A 67 11.37 3.64 19.51
CA ALA A 67 10.72 4.94 19.40
C ALA A 67 9.19 4.81 19.25
N GLU A 68 8.74 3.76 18.55
CA GLU A 68 7.33 3.43 18.38
C GLU A 68 7.05 1.96 18.71
N THR A 69 5.89 1.68 19.31
CA THR A 69 5.39 0.33 19.57
C THR A 69 3.97 0.20 19.04
N VAL A 70 3.75 -0.81 18.19
CA VAL A 70 2.43 -1.15 17.65
C VAL A 70 1.97 -2.47 18.24
N ASP A 71 0.81 -2.47 18.88
CA ASP A 71 0.13 -3.70 19.32
C ASP A 71 -0.80 -4.18 18.18
N ALA A 72 -0.51 -5.36 17.63
CA ALA A 72 -1.28 -5.95 16.54
C ALA A 72 -2.59 -6.60 17.02
N GLY A 73 -2.84 -6.73 18.33
CA GLY A 73 -4.12 -7.20 18.88
C GLY A 73 -4.45 -8.65 18.53
N GLY A 74 -3.44 -9.52 18.45
CA GLY A 74 -3.53 -10.91 18.00
C GLY A 74 -3.77 -11.09 16.50
N LYS A 75 -3.76 -10.01 15.71
CA LYS A 75 -4.07 -10.05 14.28
C LYS A 75 -2.89 -10.57 13.46
N PRO A 76 -3.17 -11.16 12.29
CA PRO A 76 -2.12 -11.60 11.38
C PRO A 76 -1.35 -10.42 10.80
N VAL A 77 -0.03 -10.61 10.68
CA VAL A 77 0.89 -9.67 10.02
C VAL A 77 1.65 -10.42 8.93
N TYR A 78 1.57 -9.93 7.70
CA TYR A 78 2.19 -10.52 6.51
C TYR A 78 3.28 -9.60 5.96
N PRO A 79 4.26 -10.14 5.21
CA PRO A 79 5.07 -9.31 4.33
C PRO A 79 4.17 -8.53 3.36
N GLY A 80 4.60 -7.32 3.00
CA GLY A 80 3.94 -6.56 1.95
C GLY A 80 3.91 -7.34 0.64
N PHE A 81 2.86 -7.17 -0.15
CA PHE A 81 2.77 -7.81 -1.47
C PHE A 81 3.81 -7.22 -2.42
N ILE A 82 4.47 -8.09 -3.17
CA ILE A 82 5.45 -7.71 -4.20
C ILE A 82 4.86 -8.11 -5.54
N ASP A 83 4.60 -7.11 -6.39
CA ASP A 83 4.22 -7.33 -7.78
C ASP A 83 5.48 -7.41 -8.65
N GLY A 84 5.73 -8.59 -9.24
CA GLY A 84 6.90 -8.85 -10.08
C GLY A 84 6.81 -8.27 -11.49
N HIS A 85 5.63 -7.81 -11.92
CA HIS A 85 5.44 -7.25 -13.26
C HIS A 85 4.23 -6.30 -13.32
N ALA A 86 4.51 -4.99 -13.27
CA ALA A 86 3.49 -3.96 -13.37
C ALA A 86 3.84 -2.87 -14.41
N HIS A 87 2.82 -2.38 -15.12
CA HIS A 87 2.91 -1.16 -15.93
C HIS A 87 2.51 0.06 -15.09
N PHE A 88 3.35 0.44 -14.13
CA PHE A 88 2.98 1.43 -13.09
C PHE A 88 2.56 2.80 -13.66
N TYR A 89 3.26 3.29 -14.68
CA TYR A 89 2.88 4.52 -15.37
C TYR A 89 1.50 4.42 -16.04
N GLY A 90 1.25 3.33 -16.76
CA GLY A 90 -0.04 3.08 -17.40
C GLY A 90 -1.18 2.93 -16.38
N TYR A 91 -0.90 2.30 -15.23
CA TYR A 91 -1.85 2.20 -14.13
C TYR A 91 -2.19 3.58 -13.56
N GLY A 92 -1.19 4.41 -13.26
CA GLY A 92 -1.39 5.78 -12.80
C GLY A 92 -2.22 6.60 -13.80
N GLU A 93 -1.90 6.52 -15.09
CA GLU A 93 -2.68 7.17 -16.15
C GLU A 93 -4.13 6.69 -16.21
N SER A 94 -4.39 5.39 -15.95
CA SER A 94 -5.74 4.83 -15.93
C SER A 94 -6.59 5.36 -14.77
N LEU A 95 -5.96 5.66 -13.62
CA LEU A 95 -6.63 6.27 -12.46
C LEU A 95 -7.03 7.74 -12.72
N GLN A 96 -6.43 8.37 -13.74
CA GLN A 96 -6.74 9.74 -14.19
C GLN A 96 -7.73 9.75 -15.37
N ALA A 97 -8.44 8.65 -15.62
CA ALA A 97 -9.44 8.54 -16.67
C ALA A 97 -10.79 8.11 -16.09
N ALA A 98 -11.88 8.59 -16.69
CA ALA A 98 -13.22 8.15 -16.35
C ALA A 98 -13.39 6.64 -16.63
N ASP A 99 -13.91 5.90 -15.66
CA ASP A 99 -14.25 4.50 -15.81
C ASP A 99 -15.58 4.34 -16.57
N LEU A 100 -15.48 3.80 -17.79
CA LEU A 100 -16.61 3.56 -18.69
C LEU A 100 -16.95 2.07 -18.83
N PHE A 101 -16.29 1.19 -18.07
CA PHE A 101 -16.58 -0.25 -18.09
C PHE A 101 -18.02 -0.52 -17.65
N GLY A 102 -18.69 -1.41 -18.38
CA GLY A 102 -20.07 -1.81 -18.09
C GLY A 102 -21.13 -0.74 -18.36
N ALA A 103 -20.78 0.39 -18.99
CA ALA A 103 -21.79 1.36 -19.43
C ALA A 103 -22.72 0.72 -20.47
N THR A 104 -24.03 0.73 -20.20
CA THR A 104 -25.06 0.06 -21.03
C THR A 104 -25.71 0.98 -22.05
N SER A 105 -25.27 2.24 -22.15
CA SER A 105 -25.73 3.19 -23.17
C SER A 105 -24.73 4.32 -23.38
N TRP A 106 -24.87 5.04 -24.50
CA TRP A 106 -24.10 6.25 -24.74
C TRP A 106 -24.39 7.35 -23.70
N GLN A 107 -25.65 7.46 -23.29
CA GLN A 107 -26.09 8.41 -22.27
C GLN A 107 -25.40 8.16 -20.93
N GLU A 108 -25.19 6.89 -20.57
CA GLU A 108 -24.46 6.52 -19.36
C GLU A 108 -22.97 6.90 -19.45
N VAL A 109 -22.33 6.69 -20.61
CA VAL A 109 -20.95 7.16 -20.85
C VAL A 109 -20.84 8.67 -20.66
N ILE A 110 -21.75 9.43 -21.28
CA ILE A 110 -21.80 10.89 -21.14
C ILE A 110 -22.00 11.33 -19.70
N ARG A 111 -22.88 10.65 -18.96
CA ARG A 111 -23.13 10.94 -17.54
C ARG A 111 -21.87 10.74 -16.71
N ARG A 112 -21.17 9.62 -16.90
CA ARG A 112 -19.91 9.33 -16.17
C ARG A 112 -18.80 10.31 -16.51
N LEU A 113 -18.65 10.68 -17.78
CA LEU A 113 -17.68 11.70 -18.21
C LEU A 113 -17.98 13.06 -17.58
N THR A 114 -19.24 13.49 -17.60
CA THR A 114 -19.67 14.75 -16.98
C THR A 114 -19.42 14.76 -15.48
N GLU A 115 -19.68 13.65 -14.79
CA GLU A 115 -19.41 13.54 -13.35
C GLU A 115 -17.91 13.58 -13.06
N PHE A 116 -17.11 12.83 -13.80
CA PHE A 116 -15.66 12.80 -13.66
C PHE A 116 -15.03 14.17 -13.91
N ALA A 117 -15.53 14.92 -14.90
CA ALA A 117 -15.05 16.25 -15.23
C ALA A 117 -15.23 17.29 -14.11
N LYS A 118 -16.19 17.09 -13.19
CA LYS A 118 -16.41 18.02 -12.06
C LYS A 118 -15.25 18.05 -11.08
N THR A 119 -14.60 16.90 -10.87
CA THR A 119 -13.47 16.77 -9.93
C THR A 119 -12.12 16.79 -10.63
N HIS A 120 -12.11 16.73 -11.97
CA HIS A 120 -10.92 16.82 -12.81
C HIS A 120 -11.15 17.93 -13.85
N PRO A 121 -11.11 19.22 -13.51
CA PRO A 121 -11.51 20.30 -14.40
C PRO A 121 -10.50 20.55 -15.54
N ASP A 122 -9.23 20.20 -15.34
CA ASP A 122 -8.14 20.63 -16.22
C ASP A 122 -7.70 19.56 -17.24
N GLY A 123 -7.01 20.00 -18.28
CA GLY A 123 -6.37 19.13 -19.28
C GLY A 123 -7.35 18.30 -20.11
N TRP A 124 -6.85 17.21 -20.70
CA TRP A 124 -7.66 16.31 -21.51
C TRP A 124 -8.63 15.50 -20.65
N LEU A 125 -9.90 15.46 -21.04
CA LEU A 125 -10.87 14.56 -20.44
C LEU A 125 -10.71 13.17 -21.07
N LYS A 126 -10.10 12.25 -20.32
CA LYS A 126 -9.85 10.88 -20.75
C LYS A 126 -10.91 9.94 -20.16
N GLY A 127 -11.28 8.90 -20.91
CA GLY A 127 -12.12 7.80 -20.40
C GLY A 127 -11.78 6.47 -21.08
N ARG A 128 -12.05 5.34 -20.40
CA ARG A 128 -11.73 4.02 -20.94
C ARG A 128 -12.79 2.98 -20.58
N GLY A 129 -13.02 2.03 -21.50
CA GLY A 129 -13.72 0.78 -21.20
C GLY A 129 -15.15 0.71 -21.71
N TRP A 130 -15.61 1.69 -22.48
CA TRP A 130 -16.93 1.63 -23.09
C TRP A 130 -17.00 0.49 -24.12
N ASP A 131 -18.17 -0.12 -24.27
CA ASP A 131 -18.43 -1.17 -25.26
C ASP A 131 -19.85 -1.05 -25.79
N GLN A 132 -19.99 -0.68 -27.07
CA GLN A 132 -21.29 -0.59 -27.73
C GLN A 132 -22.03 -1.93 -27.80
N ASN A 133 -21.33 -3.07 -27.65
CA ASN A 133 -22.00 -4.38 -27.61
C ASN A 133 -22.96 -4.52 -26.43
N LEU A 134 -22.76 -3.73 -25.36
CA LEU A 134 -23.62 -3.67 -24.19
C LEU A 134 -24.82 -2.73 -24.37
N TRP A 135 -24.89 -2.00 -25.49
CA TRP A 135 -25.90 -0.97 -25.71
C TRP A 135 -27.06 -1.48 -26.55
N PRO A 136 -28.29 -1.00 -26.30
CA PRO A 136 -29.41 -1.19 -27.21
C PRO A 136 -29.05 -0.72 -28.63
N GLY A 137 -29.32 -1.55 -29.65
CA GLY A 137 -29.02 -1.24 -31.04
C GLY A 137 -27.53 -1.30 -31.44
N LYS A 138 -26.60 -1.43 -30.47
CA LYS A 138 -25.16 -1.60 -30.68
C LYS A 138 -24.50 -0.57 -31.61
N GLN A 139 -25.09 0.62 -31.66
CA GLN A 139 -24.58 1.70 -32.49
C GLN A 139 -23.35 2.34 -31.86
N PHE A 140 -22.34 2.58 -32.70
CA PHE A 140 -21.19 3.38 -32.28
C PHE A 140 -21.62 4.83 -32.04
N PRO A 141 -21.05 5.49 -31.02
CA PRO A 141 -21.33 6.90 -30.77
C PRO A 141 -20.63 7.78 -31.82
N ASN A 142 -21.07 9.03 -31.94
CA ASN A 142 -20.35 10.10 -32.63
C ASN A 142 -19.81 11.12 -31.59
N ASN A 143 -19.12 12.16 -32.06
CA ASN A 143 -18.53 13.19 -31.20
C ASN A 143 -19.49 14.36 -30.87
N GLU A 144 -20.72 14.38 -31.38
CA GLU A 144 -21.61 15.55 -31.26
C GLU A 144 -21.92 15.89 -29.79
N ALA A 145 -22.25 14.89 -28.98
CA ALA A 145 -22.55 15.08 -27.56
C ALA A 145 -21.32 15.54 -26.78
N LEU A 146 -20.12 15.03 -27.12
CA LEU A 146 -18.87 15.43 -26.47
C LEU A 146 -18.54 16.89 -26.79
N ASN A 147 -18.60 17.29 -28.07
CA ASN A 147 -18.34 18.66 -28.49
C ASN A 147 -19.34 19.66 -27.88
N LYS A 148 -20.60 19.26 -27.70
CA LYS A 148 -21.62 20.10 -27.07
C LYS A 148 -21.37 20.31 -25.58
N LEU A 149 -20.94 19.26 -24.86
CA LEU A 149 -20.75 19.30 -23.41
C LEU A 149 -19.38 19.84 -22.98
N PHE A 150 -18.37 19.66 -23.83
CA PHE A 150 -16.99 20.02 -23.56
C PHE A 150 -16.41 20.84 -24.74
N PRO A 151 -16.99 22.01 -25.06
CA PRO A 151 -16.63 22.76 -26.27
C PRO A 151 -15.17 23.24 -26.28
N ASP A 152 -14.63 23.56 -25.11
CA ASP A 152 -13.29 24.12 -24.94
C ASP A 152 -12.30 23.12 -24.34
N ARG A 153 -12.69 21.84 -24.24
CA ARG A 153 -11.88 20.81 -23.59
C ARG A 153 -11.77 19.56 -24.47
N PRO A 154 -10.54 19.15 -24.86
CA PRO A 154 -10.37 17.94 -25.66
C PRO A 154 -10.79 16.71 -24.87
N VAL A 155 -11.55 15.83 -25.53
CA VAL A 155 -12.05 14.58 -24.96
C VAL A 155 -11.55 13.40 -25.78
N ILE A 156 -11.03 12.38 -25.11
CA ILE A 156 -10.67 11.10 -25.73
C ILE A 156 -11.23 9.95 -24.90
N ILE A 157 -11.95 9.04 -25.55
CA ILE A 157 -12.47 7.83 -24.92
C ILE A 157 -12.01 6.59 -25.68
N THR A 158 -11.43 5.63 -24.96
CA THR A 158 -10.96 4.39 -25.55
C THR A 158 -11.95 3.27 -25.28
N ARG A 159 -12.33 2.56 -26.32
CA ARG A 159 -13.14 1.34 -26.22
C ARG A 159 -12.37 0.25 -25.48
N VAL A 160 -13.06 -0.69 -24.84
CA VAL A 160 -12.47 -1.95 -24.35
C VAL A 160 -11.93 -2.81 -25.49
#